data_AF-A0A377FM65-F1
#
_entry.id   AF-A0A377FM65-F1
#
_cell.length_a   1.000
_cell.length_b   1.000
_cell.length_c   1.000
_cell.angle_alpha   90.00
_cell.angle_beta   90.00
_cell.angle_gamma   90.00
#
_symmetry.space_group_name_H-M   'P 1'
#
loop_
_entity.id
_entity.type
_entity.pdbx_description
1 polymer ?
#
loop_
_entity_poly.entity_id
_entity_poly.type
_entity_poly.pdbx_seq_one_letter_code
_entity_poly.pdbx_strand_id
1 'polypeptide(L)'
;MARYEPGAIYKIDGEERTYYARLLTQDTYGIFEPFEGEISEEMFSKLGYRLYICTGSFAVKRGFWVKLIPSPDKTDSERWSRPPYLVNFLPWNIEESVEACVSHNRSGNTEIIDRKKYIKYLKQGFISVIMPRYELIPNYLDRVYDNWPESEILGDLEFTNGTLEHRRKQIEALKKLGYDVSYYE
;
A
#
# COMPACT_ATOMS: atom_id res chain seq x y z
N MET A 1 14.62 -16.23 -16.70
CA MET A 1 14.22 -14.80 -16.73
C MET A 1 14.75 -14.11 -15.49
N ALA A 2 15.10 -12.83 -15.57
CA ALA A 2 15.49 -12.06 -14.38
C ALA A 2 14.34 -12.10 -13.36
N ARG A 3 14.61 -12.22 -12.06
CA ARG A 3 13.54 -12.21 -11.05
C ARG A 3 12.96 -10.82 -10.90
N TYR A 4 13.82 -9.81 -10.79
CA TYR A 4 13.43 -8.40 -10.74
C TYR A 4 13.28 -7.81 -12.14
N GLU A 5 12.11 -7.24 -12.43
CA GLU A 5 11.78 -6.66 -13.73
C GLU A 5 10.62 -5.67 -13.62
N PRO A 6 10.84 -4.38 -13.92
CA PRO A 6 9.77 -3.37 -13.96
C PRO A 6 8.66 -3.77 -14.94
N GLY A 7 7.41 -3.62 -14.50
CA GLY A 7 6.19 -3.96 -15.25
C GLY A 7 5.75 -5.42 -15.13
N ALA A 8 6.58 -6.31 -14.59
CA ALA A 8 6.22 -7.71 -14.38
C ALA A 8 5.20 -7.87 -13.23
N ILE A 9 4.43 -8.95 -13.29
CA ILE A 9 3.41 -9.31 -12.31
C ILE A 9 3.89 -10.47 -11.45
N TYR A 10 3.73 -10.30 -10.15
CA TYR A 10 4.15 -11.24 -9.13
C TYR A 10 2.95 -11.73 -8.33
N LYS A 11 2.96 -13.02 -8.01
CA LYS A 11 2.07 -13.66 -7.05
C LYS A 11 2.62 -13.47 -5.64
N ILE A 12 1.75 -13.10 -4.71
CA ILE A 12 2.01 -13.04 -3.28
C ILE A 12 0.95 -13.91 -2.62
N ASP A 13 1.36 -14.99 -1.96
CA ASP A 13 0.43 -15.87 -1.26
C ASP A 13 0.30 -15.41 0.19
N GLY A 14 -0.87 -14.88 0.55
CA GLY A 14 -1.30 -14.63 1.92
C GLY A 14 -1.93 -15.88 2.54
N GLU A 15 -2.30 -15.76 3.81
CA GLU A 15 -3.02 -16.80 4.55
C GLU A 15 -4.48 -16.85 4.11
N GLU A 16 -5.10 -15.69 3.86
CA GLU A 16 -6.52 -15.57 3.49
C GLU A 16 -6.75 -15.69 1.98
N ARG A 17 -5.82 -15.14 1.17
CA ARG A 17 -5.92 -15.20 -0.30
C ARG A 17 -4.58 -14.99 -1.01
N THR A 18 -4.59 -15.24 -2.32
CA THR A 18 -3.52 -14.83 -3.22
C THR A 18 -3.73 -13.39 -3.67
N TYR A 19 -2.67 -12.60 -3.63
CA TYR A 19 -2.57 -11.25 -4.18
C TYR A 19 -1.68 -11.22 -5.42
N TYR A 20 -1.92 -10.23 -6.26
CA TYR A 20 -1.13 -9.98 -7.45
C TYR A 20 -0.59 -8.56 -7.42
N ALA A 21 0.69 -8.42 -7.73
CA ALA A 21 1.39 -7.15 -7.65
C ALA A 21 2.14 -6.86 -8.95
N ARG A 22 1.95 -5.68 -9.53
CA ARG A 22 2.82 -5.18 -10.60
C ARG A 22 3.99 -4.40 -9.99
N LEU A 23 5.22 -4.74 -10.36
CA LEU A 23 6.40 -3.96 -10.00
C LEU A 23 6.45 -2.67 -10.82
N LEU A 24 6.42 -1.53 -10.14
CA LEU A 24 6.57 -0.19 -10.69
C LEU A 24 7.99 0.32 -10.40
N THR A 25 8.32 1.50 -10.93
CA THR A 25 9.60 2.18 -10.65
C THR A 25 9.80 2.41 -9.14
N GLN A 26 11.05 2.41 -8.69
CA GLN A 26 11.45 2.65 -7.29
C GLN A 26 10.89 1.64 -6.29
N ASP A 27 10.95 0.34 -6.65
CA ASP A 27 10.54 -0.76 -5.77
C ASP A 27 9.13 -0.57 -5.16
N THR A 28 8.26 0.11 -5.93
CA THR A 28 6.86 0.31 -5.60
C THR A 28 6.04 -0.78 -6.28
N TYR A 29 5.06 -1.33 -5.59
CA TYR A 29 4.22 -2.41 -6.09
C TYR A 29 2.76 -1.97 -6.07
N GLY A 30 2.13 -1.99 -7.25
CA GLY A 30 0.68 -1.81 -7.36
C GLY A 30 0.01 -3.16 -7.12
N ILE A 31 -0.74 -3.29 -6.03
CA ILE A 31 -1.53 -4.48 -5.72
C ILE A 31 -2.84 -4.36 -6.48
N PHE A 32 -3.12 -5.32 -7.37
CA PHE A 32 -4.32 -5.32 -8.20
C PHE A 32 -5.58 -5.44 -7.36
N GLU A 33 -6.70 -4.96 -7.91
CA GLU A 33 -8.04 -5.27 -7.41
C GLU A 33 -8.36 -6.78 -7.52
N PRO A 34 -9.30 -7.29 -6.69
CA PRO A 34 -9.70 -8.68 -6.78
C PRO A 34 -10.36 -8.95 -8.14
N PHE A 35 -10.12 -10.12 -8.70
CA PHE A 35 -10.72 -10.51 -9.96
C PHE A 35 -11.01 -12.01 -9.98
N GLU A 36 -11.96 -12.39 -10.83
CA GLU A 36 -12.23 -13.78 -11.17
C GLU A 36 -11.89 -13.99 -12.65
N GLY A 37 -11.21 -15.09 -12.96
CA GLY A 37 -10.87 -15.45 -14.33
C GLY A 37 -9.41 -15.90 -14.52
N GLU A 38 -8.99 -15.94 -15.77
CA GLU A 38 -7.67 -16.42 -16.16
C GLU A 38 -6.59 -15.36 -15.93
N ILE A 39 -5.45 -15.81 -15.38
CA ILE A 39 -4.26 -14.99 -15.16
C ILE A 39 -3.62 -14.68 -16.51
N SER A 40 -3.82 -13.46 -17.02
CA SER A 40 -3.24 -12.99 -18.28
C SER A 40 -2.91 -11.50 -18.23
N GLU A 41 -1.94 -11.06 -19.05
CA GLU A 41 -1.60 -9.64 -19.15
C GLU A 41 -2.80 -8.82 -19.63
N GLU A 42 -3.63 -9.37 -20.52
CA GLU A 42 -4.84 -8.70 -20.99
C GLU A 42 -5.80 -8.40 -19.85
N MET A 43 -6.02 -9.38 -18.96
CA MET A 43 -6.86 -9.19 -17.78
C MET A 43 -6.28 -8.11 -16.86
N PHE A 44 -5.00 -8.23 -16.48
CA PHE A 44 -4.35 -7.27 -15.58
C PHE A 44 -4.23 -5.86 -16.17
N SER A 45 -4.18 -5.71 -17.49
CA SER A 45 -4.14 -4.40 -18.14
C SER A 45 -5.44 -3.60 -17.97
N LYS A 46 -6.55 -4.29 -17.66
CA LYS A 46 -7.87 -3.69 -17.45
C LYS A 46 -8.19 -3.47 -15.97
N LEU A 47 -7.43 -4.08 -15.06
CA LEU A 47 -7.63 -3.98 -13.62
C LEU A 47 -6.96 -2.73 -13.04
N GLY A 48 -7.66 -2.11 -12.08
CA GLY A 48 -7.08 -1.08 -11.24
C GLY A 48 -6.11 -1.66 -10.19
N TYR A 49 -5.38 -0.77 -9.54
CA TYR A 49 -4.67 -1.10 -8.31
C TYR A 49 -5.49 -0.66 -7.11
N ARG A 50 -5.67 -1.58 -6.17
CA ARG A 50 -6.33 -1.29 -4.89
C ARG A 50 -5.39 -0.59 -3.93
N LEU A 51 -4.12 -0.98 -3.89
CA LEU A 51 -3.11 -0.45 -2.97
C LEU A 51 -1.77 -0.26 -3.66
N TYR A 52 -0.95 0.63 -3.11
CA TYR A 52 0.45 0.78 -3.49
C TYR A 52 1.34 0.61 -2.26
N ILE A 53 2.35 -0.25 -2.36
CA ILE A 53 3.31 -0.50 -1.29
C ILE A 53 4.74 -0.31 -1.78
N CYS A 54 5.63 0.25 -0.95
CA CYS A 54 7.01 0.57 -1.31
C CYS A 54 8.01 -0.12 -0.38
N THR A 55 8.28 -1.40 -0.62
CA THR A 55 8.94 -2.31 0.33
C THR A 55 10.35 -2.76 -0.09
N GLY A 56 10.92 -2.11 -1.11
CA GLY A 56 12.22 -2.51 -1.68
C GLY A 56 12.13 -3.77 -2.55
N SER A 57 13.21 -4.09 -3.24
CA SER A 57 13.24 -5.15 -4.26
C SER A 57 13.56 -6.56 -3.76
N PHE A 58 13.79 -6.74 -2.46
CA PHE A 58 14.30 -8.00 -1.91
C PHE A 58 13.33 -9.17 -2.07
N ALA A 59 12.03 -8.97 -1.84
CA ALA A 59 11.01 -10.01 -1.97
C ALA A 59 11.08 -10.69 -3.35
N VAL A 60 11.15 -9.86 -4.39
CA VAL A 60 11.25 -10.31 -5.78
C VAL A 60 12.64 -10.85 -6.12
N LYS A 61 13.71 -10.12 -5.78
CA LYS A 61 15.09 -10.54 -6.11
C LYS A 61 15.43 -11.90 -5.48
N ARG A 62 14.98 -12.14 -4.25
CA ARG A 62 15.20 -13.39 -3.52
C ARG A 62 14.20 -14.49 -3.89
N GLY A 63 13.13 -14.16 -4.61
CA GLY A 63 12.17 -15.13 -5.15
C GLY A 63 11.10 -15.58 -4.13
N PHE A 64 10.84 -14.77 -3.10
CA PHE A 64 9.70 -14.99 -2.20
C PHE A 64 8.38 -14.78 -2.93
N TRP A 65 8.35 -13.83 -3.86
CA TRP A 65 7.20 -13.62 -4.74
C TRP A 65 7.45 -14.26 -6.09
N VAL A 66 6.47 -15.03 -6.56
CA VAL A 66 6.59 -15.80 -7.79
C VAL A 66 6.26 -14.88 -8.96
N LYS A 67 7.22 -14.66 -9.86
CA LYS A 67 6.92 -13.98 -11.13
C LYS A 67 6.01 -14.86 -11.97
N LEU A 68 4.83 -14.34 -12.30
CA LEU A 68 3.87 -15.02 -13.17
C LEU A 68 3.95 -14.56 -14.61
N ILE A 69 3.93 -13.24 -14.81
CA ILE A 69 3.88 -12.62 -16.14
C ILE A 69 5.06 -11.65 -16.26
N PRO A 70 5.93 -11.80 -17.28
CA PRO A 70 6.95 -10.80 -17.57
C PRO A 70 6.35 -9.46 -17.98
N SER A 71 7.17 -8.43 -17.87
CA SER A 71 6.80 -7.12 -18.40
C SER A 71 6.63 -7.20 -19.92
N PRO A 72 5.53 -6.65 -20.48
CA PRO A 72 5.36 -6.51 -21.92
C PRO A 72 6.47 -5.66 -22.56
N ASP A 73 6.94 -4.64 -21.83
CA ASP A 73 8.08 -3.82 -22.18
C ASP A 73 8.74 -3.26 -20.93
N LYS A 74 9.77 -3.95 -20.42
CA LYS A 74 10.50 -3.53 -19.21
C LYS A 74 11.26 -2.19 -19.36
N THR A 75 11.37 -1.64 -20.56
CA THR A 75 12.09 -0.38 -20.82
C THR A 75 11.18 0.85 -20.77
N ASP A 76 9.86 0.65 -20.80
CA ASP A 76 8.86 1.71 -20.70
C ASP A 76 8.72 2.22 -19.25
N SER A 77 9.64 3.11 -18.86
CA SER A 77 9.66 3.67 -17.51
C SER A 77 8.46 4.58 -17.20
N GLU A 78 7.82 5.14 -18.23
CA GLU A 78 6.66 6.02 -18.05
C GLU A 78 5.42 5.20 -17.69
N ARG A 79 5.15 4.13 -18.45
CA ARG A 79 4.04 3.21 -18.18
C ARG A 79 4.15 2.53 -16.82
N TRP A 80 5.38 2.18 -16.39
CA TRP A 80 5.63 1.55 -15.09
C TRP A 80 5.93 2.54 -13.97
N SER A 81 5.69 3.84 -14.20
CA SER A 81 5.90 4.84 -13.18
C SER A 81 5.00 4.58 -11.97
N ARG A 82 5.59 4.69 -10.78
CA ARG A 82 4.85 4.80 -9.52
C ARG A 82 3.92 6.03 -9.51
N PRO A 83 2.95 6.09 -8.59
CA PRO A 83 2.16 7.28 -8.33
C PRO A 83 3.02 8.54 -8.10
N PRO A 84 2.48 9.75 -8.39
CA PRO A 84 3.22 11.00 -8.23
C PRO A 84 3.68 11.24 -6.78
N TYR A 85 2.90 10.76 -5.81
CA TYR A 85 3.16 10.87 -4.39
C TYR A 85 2.80 9.55 -3.70
N LEU A 86 3.61 9.17 -2.72
CA LEU A 86 3.20 8.22 -1.68
C LEU A 86 3.21 8.94 -0.34
N VAL A 87 2.11 8.89 0.39
CA VAL A 87 1.97 9.53 1.71
C VAL A 87 2.69 8.70 2.78
N ASN A 88 3.32 9.38 3.72
CA ASN A 88 3.85 8.76 4.93
C ASN A 88 2.75 8.78 6.00
N PHE A 89 2.20 7.61 6.32
CA PHE A 89 1.12 7.48 7.27
C PHE A 89 1.51 6.53 8.40
N LEU A 90 1.50 7.03 9.62
CA LEU A 90 1.82 6.26 10.82
C LEU A 90 0.50 5.88 11.52
N PRO A 91 0.07 4.60 11.46
CA PRO A 91 -1.22 4.19 12.04
C PRO A 91 -1.26 4.35 13.57
N TRP A 92 -0.10 4.33 14.25
CA TRP A 92 0.02 4.62 15.68
C TRP A 92 0.03 6.13 16.02
N ASN A 93 0.02 7.02 15.02
CA ASN A 93 -0.01 8.47 15.22
C ASN A 93 -0.70 9.17 14.05
N ILE A 94 -2.01 8.93 13.93
CA ILE A 94 -2.83 9.40 12.81
C ILE A 94 -2.93 10.92 12.80
N GLU A 95 -3.15 11.53 13.97
CA GLU A 95 -3.30 12.97 14.11
C GLU A 95 -2.08 13.69 13.54
N GLU A 96 -0.87 13.36 14.02
CA GLU A 96 0.36 13.98 13.53
C GLU A 96 0.62 13.67 12.06
N SER A 97 0.33 12.45 11.59
CA SER A 97 0.47 12.09 10.17
C SER A 97 -0.42 12.97 9.27
N VAL A 98 -1.67 13.18 9.67
CA VAL A 98 -2.65 13.99 8.94
C VAL A 98 -2.33 15.48 9.03
N GLU A 99 -1.71 15.94 10.12
CA GLU A 99 -1.28 17.33 10.28
C GLU A 99 -0.01 17.63 9.49
N ALA A 100 0.99 16.74 9.55
CA ALA A 100 2.28 16.94 8.89
C ALA A 100 2.20 16.81 7.36
N CYS A 101 1.22 16.04 6.85
CA CYS A 101 0.98 15.84 5.41
C CYS A 101 2.24 15.43 4.61
N VAL A 102 3.11 14.64 5.23
CA VAL A 102 4.39 14.22 4.66
C VAL A 102 4.16 13.19 3.55
N SER A 103 4.88 13.34 2.44
CA SER A 103 4.83 12.43 1.30
C SER A 103 6.18 12.32 0.63
N HIS A 104 6.32 11.36 -0.28
CA HIS A 104 7.51 11.17 -1.11
C HIS A 104 7.14 11.28 -2.58
N ASN A 105 7.81 12.16 -3.32
CA ASN A 105 7.59 12.33 -4.75
C ASN A 105 8.21 11.19 -5.58
N ARG A 106 8.10 11.24 -6.91
CA ARG A 106 8.70 10.24 -7.83
C ARG A 106 10.23 10.24 -7.85
N SER A 107 10.90 11.22 -7.25
CA SER A 107 12.36 11.23 -7.09
C SER A 107 12.79 10.66 -5.74
N GLY A 108 11.84 10.24 -4.89
CA GLY A 108 12.11 9.79 -3.52
C GLY A 108 12.31 10.93 -2.52
N ASN A 109 12.16 12.19 -2.95
CA ASN A 109 12.31 13.33 -2.05
C ASN A 109 11.07 13.49 -1.18
N THR A 110 11.31 13.82 0.10
CA THR A 110 10.26 14.16 1.05
C THR A 110 9.66 15.53 0.70
N GLU A 111 8.33 15.58 0.61
CA GLU A 111 7.55 16.79 0.37
C GLU A 111 6.35 16.86 1.31
N ILE A 112 6.04 18.07 1.79
CA ILE A 112 4.78 18.36 2.47
C ILE A 112 3.77 18.79 1.41
N ILE A 113 2.65 18.07 1.33
CA ILE A 113 1.61 18.34 0.33
C ILE A 113 0.36 18.95 0.99
N ASP A 114 -0.51 19.53 0.17
CA ASP A 114 -1.82 20.00 0.62
C ASP A 114 -2.61 18.89 1.32
N ARG A 115 -3.31 19.25 2.41
CA ARG A 115 -4.06 18.30 3.25
C ARG A 115 -5.15 17.56 2.48
N LYS A 116 -5.88 18.22 1.57
CA LYS A 116 -6.91 17.54 0.76
C LYS A 116 -6.27 16.51 -0.16
N LYS A 117 -5.13 16.86 -0.76
CA LYS A 117 -4.33 15.95 -1.60
C LYS A 117 -3.80 14.76 -0.79
N TYR A 118 -3.27 15.02 0.41
CA TYR A 118 -2.79 14.00 1.34
C TYR A 118 -3.91 13.01 1.69
N ILE A 119 -5.06 13.51 2.16
CA ILE A 119 -6.20 12.66 2.54
C ILE A 119 -6.70 11.85 1.34
N LYS A 120 -6.76 12.45 0.15
CA LYS A 120 -7.13 11.74 -1.08
C LYS A 120 -6.19 10.56 -1.34
N TYR A 121 -4.88 10.77 -1.29
CA TYR A 121 -3.89 9.72 -1.53
C TYR A 121 -3.87 8.66 -0.44
N LEU A 122 -4.07 9.05 0.82
CA LEU A 122 -4.24 8.11 1.92
C LEU A 122 -5.41 7.16 1.67
N LYS A 123 -6.58 7.70 1.29
CA LYS A 123 -7.78 6.91 0.96
C LYS A 123 -7.60 6.01 -0.26
N GLN A 124 -6.76 6.41 -1.21
CA GLN A 124 -6.43 5.62 -2.40
C GLN A 124 -5.33 4.58 -2.16
N GLY A 125 -4.81 4.46 -0.92
CA GLY A 125 -3.77 3.50 -0.60
C GLY A 125 -2.38 3.83 -1.15
N PHE A 126 -2.10 5.11 -1.45
CA PHE A 126 -0.81 5.55 -1.99
C PHE A 126 0.19 5.70 -0.84
N ILE A 127 0.63 4.61 -0.22
CA ILE A 127 1.34 4.67 1.06
C ILE A 127 2.81 4.33 0.89
N SER A 128 3.67 5.08 1.57
CA SER A 128 5.09 4.80 1.65
C SER A 128 5.38 3.82 2.78
N VAL A 129 5.12 2.53 2.55
CA VAL A 129 5.35 1.49 3.57
C VAL A 129 6.73 0.87 3.43
N ILE A 130 7.70 1.33 4.23
CA ILE A 130 9.02 0.70 4.29
C ILE A 130 8.95 -0.49 5.26
N MET A 131 8.73 -1.70 4.74
CA MET A 131 8.83 -2.93 5.54
C MET A 131 10.19 -3.61 5.31
N PRO A 132 11.14 -3.55 6.26
CA PRO A 132 12.43 -4.21 6.09
C PRO A 132 12.33 -5.74 6.09
N ARG A 133 11.23 -6.30 6.62
CA ARG A 133 10.89 -7.73 6.59
C ARG A 133 9.82 -7.98 5.55
N TYR A 134 10.24 -8.20 4.30
CA TYR A 134 9.30 -8.45 3.19
C TYR A 134 8.46 -9.73 3.39
N GLU A 135 8.90 -10.63 4.27
CA GLU A 135 8.18 -11.83 4.67
C GLU A 135 6.85 -11.51 5.37
N LEU A 136 6.68 -10.30 5.93
CA LEU A 136 5.45 -9.88 6.60
C LEU A 136 4.40 -9.28 5.67
N ILE A 137 4.77 -9.03 4.41
CA ILE A 137 3.87 -8.37 3.46
C ILE A 137 2.59 -9.17 3.20
N PRO A 138 2.62 -10.52 3.05
CA PRO A 138 1.38 -11.27 2.88
C PRO A 138 0.40 -11.04 4.05
N ASN A 139 0.84 -11.20 5.30
CA ASN A 139 0.02 -10.97 6.48
C ASN A 139 -0.46 -9.51 6.60
N TYR A 140 0.38 -8.55 6.19
CA TYR A 140 -0.05 -7.16 6.07
C TYR A 140 -1.19 -7.00 5.06
N LEU A 141 -1.09 -7.62 3.87
CA LEU A 141 -2.15 -7.59 2.86
C LEU A 141 -3.42 -8.29 3.35
N ASP A 142 -3.32 -9.44 4.03
CA ASP A 142 -4.47 -10.14 4.63
C ASP A 142 -5.23 -9.22 5.59
N ARG A 143 -4.51 -8.45 6.41
CA ARG A 143 -5.11 -7.47 7.31
C ARG A 143 -5.74 -6.32 6.55
N VAL A 144 -5.01 -5.69 5.62
CA VAL A 144 -5.38 -4.34 5.18
C VAL A 144 -6.17 -4.26 3.89
N TYR A 145 -6.08 -5.27 3.04
CA TYR A 145 -6.43 -5.16 1.63
C TYR A 145 -7.88 -4.78 1.35
N ASP A 146 -8.84 -5.29 2.12
CA ASP A 146 -10.26 -5.05 1.83
C ASP A 146 -10.76 -3.68 2.32
N ASN A 147 -10.29 -3.23 3.49
CA ASN A 147 -10.84 -2.06 4.18
C ASN A 147 -9.79 -0.99 4.48
N TRP A 148 -8.77 -0.81 3.63
CA TRP A 148 -7.76 0.24 3.85
C TRP A 148 -8.39 1.66 3.87
N PRO A 149 -7.92 2.58 4.73
CA PRO A 149 -6.96 2.41 5.83
C PRO A 149 -7.61 1.95 7.13
N GLU A 150 -8.94 1.82 7.17
CA GLU A 150 -9.67 1.42 8.37
C GLU A 150 -9.11 0.13 8.95
N SER A 151 -8.91 -0.91 8.15
CA SER A 151 -8.32 -2.18 8.60
C SER A 151 -6.94 -2.06 9.28
N GLU A 152 -6.08 -1.17 8.78
CA GLU A 152 -4.75 -0.94 9.38
C GLU A 152 -4.84 -0.15 10.68
N ILE A 153 -5.83 0.74 10.79
CA ILE A 153 -5.99 1.65 11.92
C ILE A 153 -6.85 1.02 13.03
N LEU A 154 -7.97 0.42 12.64
CA LEU A 154 -9.02 -0.16 13.48
C LEU A 154 -8.66 -1.56 13.95
N GLY A 155 -7.98 -2.34 13.09
CA GLY A 155 -7.44 -3.66 13.46
C GLY A 155 -6.41 -3.58 14.60
N ASP A 156 -5.95 -2.37 14.94
CA ASP A 156 -5.02 -2.09 16.03
C ASP A 156 -5.64 -1.19 17.13
N LEU A 157 -6.87 -0.69 17.03
CA LEU A 157 -7.45 0.12 18.13
C LEU A 157 -7.72 -0.71 19.40
N GLU A 158 -7.90 -2.04 19.25
CA GLU A 158 -7.94 -2.98 20.37
C GLU A 158 -6.55 -3.35 20.92
N PHE A 159 -5.48 -3.18 20.13
CA PHE A 159 -4.10 -3.60 20.47
C PHE A 159 -3.07 -2.46 20.59
N THR A 160 -3.47 -1.21 20.32
CA THR A 160 -2.65 -0.02 20.50
C THR A 160 -2.47 0.22 21.99
N ASN A 161 -1.39 -0.36 22.49
CA ASN A 161 -0.75 -0.04 23.76
C ASN A 161 -0.56 1.48 23.87
N GLY A 162 -1.55 2.15 24.46
CA GLY A 162 -1.59 3.60 24.58
C GLY A 162 -2.52 4.03 25.71
N THR A 163 -2.32 5.25 26.20
CA THR A 163 -3.19 5.82 27.22
C THR A 163 -4.61 6.02 26.67
N LEU A 164 -5.60 6.13 27.57
CA LEU A 164 -6.98 6.47 27.18
C LEU A 164 -7.05 7.76 26.35
N GLU A 165 -6.20 8.73 26.69
CA GLU A 165 -6.08 9.99 25.94
C GLU A 165 -5.59 9.77 24.51
N HIS A 166 -4.56 8.93 24.33
CA HIS A 166 -4.04 8.60 23.00
C HIS A 166 -5.12 7.94 22.14
N ARG A 167 -5.83 6.94 22.68
CA ARG A 167 -6.94 6.29 21.96
C ARG A 167 -8.02 7.27 21.52
N ARG A 168 -8.42 8.21 22.40
CA ARG A 168 -9.38 9.27 22.06
C ARG A 168 -8.88 10.14 20.90
N LYS A 169 -7.61 10.52 20.88
CA LYS A 169 -7.02 11.30 19.77
C LYS A 169 -7.05 10.55 18.45
N GLN A 170 -6.74 9.25 18.45
CA GLN A 170 -6.81 8.42 17.23
C GLN A 170 -8.26 8.32 16.70
N ILE A 171 -9.23 8.06 17.58
CA ILE A 171 -10.66 7.99 17.23
C ILE A 171 -11.15 9.32 16.64
N GLU A 172 -10.81 10.46 17.28
CA GLU A 172 -11.19 11.78 16.77
C GLU A 172 -10.53 12.11 15.42
N ALA A 173 -9.28 11.69 15.21
CA ALA A 173 -8.61 11.86 13.92
C ALA A 173 -9.30 11.06 12.81
N LEU A 174 -9.72 9.81 13.09
CA LEU A 174 -10.49 8.99 12.17
C LEU A 174 -11.84 9.59 11.81
N LYS A 175 -12.59 10.09 12.79
CA LYS A 175 -13.85 10.81 12.54
C LYS A 175 -13.64 11.99 11.60
N LYS A 176 -12.57 12.78 11.82
CA LYS A 176 -12.21 13.91 10.95
C LYS A 176 -11.85 13.48 9.52
N LEU A 177 -11.38 12.24 9.33
CA LEU A 177 -11.14 11.65 8.01
C LEU A 177 -12.44 11.09 7.37
N GLY A 178 -13.55 11.05 8.11
CA GLY A 178 -14.85 10.61 7.65
C GLY A 178 -15.09 9.10 7.78
N TYR A 179 -14.40 8.45 8.71
CA TYR A 179 -14.59 7.02 9.01
C TYR A 179 -15.63 6.81 10.11
N ASP A 180 -16.39 5.71 10.01
CA ASP A 180 -17.29 5.28 11.08
C ASP A 180 -16.48 4.59 12.18
N VAL A 181 -16.55 5.15 13.38
CA VAL A 181 -15.83 4.65 14.56
C VAL A 181 -16.78 4.34 15.72
N SER A 182 -18.08 4.21 15.44
CA SER A 182 -19.13 3.95 16.45
C SER A 182 -18.85 2.70 17.30
N TYR A 183 -18.10 1.73 16.76
CA TYR A 183 -17.65 0.55 17.51
C TYR A 183 -16.73 0.88 18.70
N TYR A 184 -16.01 2.00 18.66
CA TYR A 184 -14.97 2.38 19.64
C TYR A 184 -15.41 3.44 20.65
N GLU A 185 -16.66 3.91 20.57
CA GLU A 185 -17.26 4.90 21.48
C GLU A 185 -17.99 4.26 22.66
#